data_AF-W4M8L5-F1
#
_entry.id   AF-W4M8L5-F1
#
_cell.length_a   1.000
_cell.length_b   1.000
_cell.length_c   1.000
_cell.angle_alpha   90.00
_cell.angle_beta   90.00
_cell.angle_gamma   90.00
#
_symmetry.space_group_name_H-M   'P 1'
#
loop_
_entity.id
_entity.type
_entity.pdbx_description
1 polymer ?
#
loop_
_entity_poly.entity_id
_entity_poly.type
_entity_poly.pdbx_seq_one_letter_code
_entity_poly.pdbx_strand_id
1 'polypeptide(L)'
;MMRNNIEPTEASRQYAAAYAAHYTGRDLPLAFQLYKELMVSHPSTQEAGYARMQVQNLINSVVPKQELLDAQIERLLAYFENDDRHDAERT
;
A
#
# COMPACT_ATOMS: atom_id res chain seq x y z
N MET A 1 26.13 -14.71 26.02
CA MET A 1 24.97 -14.16 25.29
C MET A 1 25.47 -13.21 24.22
N MET A 2 25.38 -13.58 22.93
CA MET A 2 25.70 -12.67 21.83
C MET A 2 24.46 -11.83 21.53
N ARG A 3 24.51 -10.52 21.84
CA ARG A 3 23.58 -9.55 21.27
C ARG A 3 23.96 -9.38 19.79
N ASN A 4 23.15 -9.93 18.91
CA ASN A 4 23.23 -9.63 17.48
C ASN A 4 22.83 -8.17 17.27
N ASN A 5 23.81 -7.27 17.30
CA ASN A 5 23.68 -5.88 16.86
C ASN A 5 23.58 -5.87 15.33
N ILE A 6 22.46 -6.35 14.79
CA ILE A 6 22.15 -6.21 13.36
C ILE A 6 21.63 -4.80 13.21
N GLU A 7 22.43 -3.94 12.57
CA GLU A 7 21.98 -2.62 12.13
C GLU A 7 20.66 -2.77 11.37
N PRO A 8 19.61 -1.99 11.70
CA PRO A 8 18.33 -2.09 11.01
C PRO A 8 18.54 -1.92 9.51
N THR A 9 17.84 -2.71 8.70
CA THR A 9 17.86 -2.47 7.25
C THR A 9 17.16 -1.15 6.94
N GLU A 10 17.40 -0.61 5.76
CA GLU A 10 16.71 0.62 5.34
C GLU A 10 15.19 0.43 5.28
N ALA A 11 14.72 -0.73 4.79
CA ALA A 11 13.31 -1.09 4.79
C ALA A 11 12.73 -1.13 6.22
N SER A 12 13.49 -1.68 7.18
CA SER A 12 13.09 -1.73 8.58
C SER A 12 12.97 -0.32 9.20
N ARG A 13 13.89 0.60 8.88
CA ARG A 13 13.81 2.01 9.32
C ARG A 13 12.61 2.73 8.70
N GLN A 14 12.40 2.57 7.40
CA GLN A 14 11.26 3.19 6.71
C GLN A 14 9.92 2.67 7.24
N TYR A 15 9.83 1.36 7.49
CA TYR A 15 8.64 0.78 8.11
C TYR A 15 8.41 1.34 9.52
N ALA A 16 9.47 1.48 10.33
CA ALA A 16 9.36 2.06 11.66
C ALA A 16 8.89 3.53 11.61
N ALA A 17 9.37 4.31 10.66
CA ALA A 17 8.92 5.70 10.45
C ALA A 17 7.43 5.76 10.05
N ALA A 18 6.99 4.92 9.11
CA ALA A 18 5.59 4.83 8.70
C ALA A 18 4.68 4.40 9.88
N TYR A 19 5.13 3.42 10.66
CA TYR A 19 4.43 2.95 11.85
C TYR A 19 4.33 4.03 12.93
N ALA A 20 5.40 4.78 13.17
CA ALA A 20 5.42 5.89 14.12
C ALA A 20 4.46 7.00 13.69
N ALA A 21 4.44 7.38 12.40
CA ALA A 21 3.46 8.33 11.87
C ALA A 21 2.02 7.85 12.11
N HIS A 22 1.75 6.56 11.88
CA HIS A 22 0.41 5.98 12.03
C HIS A 22 -0.07 5.96 13.50
N TYR A 23 0.67 5.30 14.39
CA TYR A 23 0.16 4.99 15.72
C TYR A 23 0.58 5.99 16.79
N THR A 24 1.75 6.61 16.65
CA THR A 24 2.27 7.60 17.60
C THR A 24 1.86 9.00 17.18
N GLY A 25 2.16 9.38 15.94
CA GLY A 25 1.83 10.70 15.39
C GLY A 25 0.36 10.89 15.06
N ARG A 26 -0.38 9.78 14.82
CA ARG A 26 -1.77 9.79 14.33
C ARG A 26 -1.95 10.56 13.02
N ASP A 27 -0.87 10.67 12.25
CA ASP A 27 -0.86 11.32 10.93
C ASP A 27 -1.09 10.25 9.86
N LEU A 28 -2.38 9.95 9.61
CA LEU A 28 -2.80 8.93 8.65
C LEU A 28 -2.38 9.25 7.20
N PRO A 29 -2.48 10.50 6.70
CA PRO A 29 -1.96 10.86 5.39
C PRO A 29 -0.46 10.59 5.24
N LEU A 30 0.35 11.03 6.21
CA LEU A 30 1.80 10.79 6.19
C LEU A 30 2.12 9.30 6.28
N ALA A 31 1.45 8.56 7.18
CA ALA A 31 1.64 7.12 7.30
C ALA A 31 1.32 6.39 5.99
N PHE A 32 0.22 6.72 5.33
CA PHE A 32 -0.14 6.14 4.04
C PHE A 32 0.92 6.43 2.98
N GLN A 33 1.41 7.67 2.90
CA GLN A 33 2.48 8.03 1.97
C GLN A 33 3.75 7.21 2.21
N LEU A 34 4.20 7.13 3.47
CA LEU A 34 5.43 6.40 3.83
C LEU A 34 5.31 4.89 3.58
N TYR A 35 4.15 4.28 3.87
CA TYR A 35 3.93 2.87 3.52
C TYR A 35 3.96 2.64 2.00
N LYS A 36 3.36 3.54 1.22
CA LYS A 36 3.38 3.46 -0.25
C LYS A 36 4.81 3.56 -0.80
N GLU A 37 5.60 4.51 -0.30
CA GLU A 37 7.01 4.68 -0.68
C GLU A 37 7.83 3.43 -0.36
N LEU A 38 7.71 2.89 0.86
CA LEU A 38 8.36 1.64 1.27
C LEU A 38 8.02 0.47 0.32
N MET A 39 6.75 0.32 -0.06
CA MET A 39 6.32 -0.73 -0.98
C MET A 39 6.94 -0.60 -2.38
N VAL A 40 7.17 0.64 -2.85
CA VAL A 40 7.78 0.91 -4.16
C VAL A 40 9.30 0.70 -4.10
N SER A 41 9.96 1.20 -3.05
CA SER A 41 11.42 1.15 -2.91
C SER A 41 11.94 -0.23 -2.52
N HIS A 42 11.15 -1.03 -1.79
CA HIS A 42 11.58 -2.31 -1.25
C HIS A 42 10.56 -3.44 -1.48
N PRO A 43 10.07 -3.67 -2.72
CA PRO A 43 8.86 -4.45 -3.00
C PRO A 43 8.91 -5.92 -2.57
N SER A 44 10.11 -6.50 -2.51
CA SER A 44 10.34 -7.91 -2.15
C SER A 44 10.63 -8.14 -0.67
N THR A 45 10.66 -7.08 0.16
CA THR A 45 10.94 -7.20 1.59
C THR A 45 9.72 -7.63 2.40
N GLN A 46 9.97 -8.17 3.59
CA GLN A 46 8.91 -8.51 4.54
C GLN A 46 8.17 -7.26 5.01
N GLU A 47 8.90 -6.16 5.19
CA GLU A 47 8.37 -4.84 5.55
C GLU A 47 7.40 -4.29 4.49
N ALA A 48 7.65 -4.49 3.20
CA ALA A 48 6.69 -4.15 2.16
C ALA A 48 5.42 -5.02 2.24
N GLY A 49 5.54 -6.28 2.67
CA GLY A 49 4.39 -7.12 3.01
C GLY A 49 3.56 -6.55 4.16
N TYR A 50 4.23 -6.09 5.23
CA TYR A 50 3.57 -5.43 6.35
C TYR A 50 2.93 -4.09 5.94
N ALA A 51 3.62 -3.29 5.15
CA ALA A 51 3.11 -2.03 4.63
C ALA A 51 1.81 -2.22 3.83
N ARG A 52 1.73 -3.25 2.97
CA ARG A 52 0.50 -3.61 2.24
C ARG A 52 -0.68 -3.87 3.17
N MET A 53 -0.45 -4.67 4.21
CA MET A 53 -1.50 -4.96 5.20
C MET A 53 -1.95 -3.68 5.92
N GLN A 54 -1.01 -2.81 6.31
CA GLN A 54 -1.34 -1.58 7.02
C GLN A 54 -2.08 -0.57 6.14
N VAL A 55 -1.71 -0.46 4.87
CA VAL A 55 -2.44 0.32 3.88
C VAL A 55 -3.88 -0.20 3.73
N GLN A 56 -4.07 -1.51 3.61
CA GLN A 56 -5.42 -2.08 3.51
C GLN A 56 -6.27 -1.79 4.75
N ASN A 57 -5.67 -1.88 5.94
CA ASN A 57 -6.35 -1.55 7.20
C ASN A 57 -6.77 -0.07 7.26
N LEU A 58 -5.91 0.83 6.80
CA LEU A 58 -6.18 2.27 6.76
C LEU A 58 -7.28 2.59 5.74
N ILE A 59 -7.25 1.98 4.56
CA ILE A 59 -8.31 2.11 3.56
C ILE A 59 -9.65 1.68 4.16
N ASN A 60 -9.69 0.50 4.79
CA ASN A 60 -10.91 -0.05 5.38
C ASN A 60 -11.43 0.73 6.60
N SER A 61 -10.58 1.52 7.26
CA SER A 61 -10.98 2.31 8.43
C SER A 61 -11.43 3.73 8.09
N VAL A 62 -10.88 4.32 7.02
CA VAL A 62 -11.14 5.71 6.62
C VAL A 62 -12.22 5.81 5.54
N VAL A 63 -12.23 4.88 4.58
CA VAL A 63 -13.11 4.95 3.42
C VAL A 63 -14.37 4.10 3.64
N PRO A 64 -15.58 4.64 3.39
CA PRO A 64 -16.81 3.86 3.44
C PRO A 64 -16.77 2.64 2.51
N LYS A 65 -17.32 1.51 2.96
CA LYS A 65 -17.33 0.26 2.18
C LYS A 65 -18.01 0.40 0.82
N GLN A 66 -19.07 1.19 0.74
CA GLN A 66 -19.80 1.41 -0.52
C GLN A 66 -18.94 2.16 -1.53
N GLU A 67 -18.24 3.22 -1.11
CA GLU A 67 -17.33 3.97 -1.98
C GLU A 67 -16.17 3.09 -2.48
N LEU A 68 -15.66 2.18 -1.64
CA LEU A 68 -14.65 1.20 -2.08
C LEU A 68 -15.20 0.23 -3.14
N LEU A 69 -16.42 -0.27 -2.94
CA LEU A 69 -17.07 -1.16 -3.89
C LEU A 69 -17.35 -0.45 -5.22
N ASP A 70 -17.89 0.77 -5.17
CA ASP A 70 -18.21 1.56 -6.35
C ASP A 70 -16.93 1.84 -7.16
N ALA A 71 -15.84 2.25 -6.51
CA ALA A 71 -14.55 2.44 -7.16
C ALA A 71 -13.98 1.16 -7.79
N GLN A 72 -14.22 0.00 -7.19
CA GLN A 72 -13.83 -1.30 -7.77
C GLN A 72 -14.67 -1.65 -8.99
N ILE A 73 -15.98 -1.41 -8.94
CA ILE A 73 -16.90 -1.62 -10.07
C ILE A 73 -16.52 -0.71 -11.25
N GLU A 74 -16.34 0.59 -11.00
CA GLU A 74 -15.93 1.57 -12.02
C GLU A 74 -14.63 1.14 -12.70
N ARG A 75 -13.65 0.69 -11.90
CA ARG A 75 -12.37 0.23 -12.44
C ARG A 75 -12.49 -1.06 -13.26
N LEU A 76 -13.37 -1.98 -12.86
CA LEU A 76 -13.63 -3.21 -13.59
C LEU A 76 -14.30 -2.91 -14.95
N LEU A 77 -15.29 -2.01 -14.98
CA LEU A 77 -15.94 -1.58 -16.20
C LEU A 77 -14.95 -0.92 -17.16
N ALA A 78 -14.12 0.00 -16.67
CA ALA A 78 -13.09 0.65 -17.47
C ALA A 78 -12.07 -0.34 -18.03
N TYR A 79 -11.73 -1.42 -17.30
CA TYR A 79 -10.85 -2.46 -17.82
C TYR A 79 -11.46 -3.15 -19.04
N PHE A 80 -12.72 -3.59 -18.96
CA PHE A 80 -13.40 -4.26 -20.07
C PHE A 80 -13.58 -3.35 -21.29
N GLU A 81 -13.95 -2.09 -21.08
CA GLU A 81 -14.07 -1.13 -22.18
C GLU A 81 -12.76 -0.88 -22.93
N ASN A 82 -11.61 -0.98 -22.25
CA ASN A 82 -10.30 -0.84 -22.88
C ASN A 82 -9.84 -2.15 -23.55
N ASP A 83 -10.21 -3.31 -23.02
CA ASP A 83 -9.92 -4.62 -23.62
C ASP A 83 -10.67 -4.79 -24.96
N ASP A 84 -11.96 -4.44 -24.98
CA ASP A 84 -12.80 -4.48 -26.19
C ASP A 84 -12.25 -3.59 -27.32
N ARG A 85 -11.61 -2.47 -26.97
CA ARG A 85 -10.96 -1.56 -27.93
C ARG A 85 -9.68 -2.17 -28.50
N HIS A 86 -8.91 -2.90 -27.69
CA HIS A 86 -7.69 -3.57 -28.15
C HIS A 86 -7.96 -4.76 -29.08
N ASP A 87 -9.12 -5.41 -28.95
CA ASP A 87 -9.55 -6.45 -29.88
C ASP A 87 -10.08 -5.88 -31.21
N ALA A 88 -10.80 -4.75 -31.17
CA ALA A 88 -11.30 -4.09 -32.39
C ALA A 88 -10.16 -3.54 -33.29
N GLU A 89 -9.04 -3.08 -32.71
CA GLU A 89 -7.87 -2.57 -33.45
C GLU A 89 -6.97 -3.67 -34.04
N ARG A 90 -7.25 -4.95 -33.75
CA ARG A 90 -6.50 -6.12 -34.26
C ARG A 90 -7.17 -6.83 -35.45
N THR A 91 -8.31 -6.35 -35.91
CA THR A 91 -9.09 -6.90 -37.04
C THR A 91 -9.04 -5.98 -38.25
#